data_AF-A0A2T3W9M8-F1
#
_entry.id   AF-A0A2T3W9M8-F1
#
_cell.length_a   1.000
_cell.length_b   1.000
_cell.length_c   1.000
_cell.angle_alpha   90.00
_cell.angle_beta   90.00
_cell.angle_gamma   90.00
#
_symmetry.space_group_name_H-M   'P 1'
#
loop_
_entity.id
_entity.type
_entity.pdbx_description
1 polymer ?
#
loop_
_entity_poly.entity_id
_entity_poly.type
_entity_poly.pdbx_seq_one_letter_code
_entity_poly.pdbx_strand_id
1 'polypeptide(L)'
;MLSMGSTWTPRGSGCQFEIPTRSGSSGRLNLIGCLTVDGAKTHLDVRELNGNCTGEQVMAFLDTVAQTCEPQRLTVVVLDNAPFHKGAAL
;
A
#
# COMPACT_ATOMS: atom_id res chain seq x y z
N MET A 1 3.88 -27.51 10.35
CA MET A 1 2.91 -26.63 11.03
C MET A 1 2.82 -25.35 10.21
N LEU A 2 1.66 -25.05 9.64
CA LEU A 2 1.43 -23.84 8.83
C LEU A 2 1.30 -22.65 9.78
N SER A 3 2.04 -21.56 9.53
CA SER A 3 1.86 -20.30 10.27
C SER A 3 0.98 -19.36 9.45
N MET A 4 -0.07 -18.80 10.07
CA MET A 4 -0.89 -17.77 9.44
C MET A 4 -0.11 -16.47 9.30
N GLY A 5 0.00 -15.95 8.08
CA GLY A 5 0.45 -14.58 7.81
C GLY A 5 -0.74 -13.62 7.80
N SER A 6 -0.64 -12.49 8.49
CA SER A 6 -1.72 -11.51 8.61
C SER A 6 -1.88 -10.68 7.34
N THR A 7 -2.97 -10.83 6.59
CA THR A 7 -3.39 -9.85 5.57
C THR A 7 -3.99 -8.62 6.26
N TRP A 8 -3.79 -7.43 5.69
CA TRP A 8 -4.44 -6.21 6.16
C TRP A 8 -5.91 -6.26 5.72
N THR A 9 -6.75 -6.87 6.55
CA THR A 9 -8.20 -6.89 6.37
C THR A 9 -8.82 -6.09 7.51
N PRO A 10 -9.81 -5.22 7.23
CA PRO A 10 -10.56 -4.53 8.27
C PRO A 10 -11.00 -5.50 9.38
N ARG A 11 -10.87 -5.08 10.64
CA ARG A 11 -11.25 -5.93 11.78
C ARG A 11 -12.75 -6.27 11.65
N GLY A 12 -13.09 -7.51 11.31
CA GLY A 12 -14.46 -7.96 11.05
C GLY A 12 -14.85 -8.16 9.57
N SER A 13 -13.97 -7.87 8.61
CA SER A 13 -14.19 -8.27 7.21
C SER A 13 -13.81 -9.74 7.02
N GLY A 14 -14.80 -10.60 6.85
CA GLY A 14 -14.71 -12.07 6.93
C GLY A 14 -13.95 -12.82 5.82
N CYS A 15 -12.97 -12.21 5.17
CA CYS A 15 -12.16 -12.87 4.13
C CYS A 15 -10.67 -12.85 4.51
N GLN A 16 -10.30 -13.61 5.53
CA GLN A 16 -8.91 -14.01 5.73
C GLN A 16 -8.63 -15.17 4.76
N PHE A 17 -7.81 -14.93 3.73
CA PHE A 17 -7.39 -15.97 2.82
C PHE A 17 -6.23 -16.75 3.45
N GLU A 18 -6.35 -18.08 3.49
CA GLU A 18 -5.21 -18.93 3.82
C GLU A 18 -4.18 -18.84 2.67
N ILE A 19 -3.07 -18.16 2.92
CA ILE A 19 -1.93 -18.15 2.00
C ILE A 19 -0.98 -19.27 2.46
N PRO A 20 -0.81 -20.36 1.69
CA PRO A 20 0.12 -21.42 2.05
C PRO A 20 1.54 -20.84 2.05
N THR A 21 2.19 -20.82 3.21
CA THR A 21 3.62 -20.44 3.31
C THR A 21 4.45 -21.68 3.63
N ARG A 22 5.49 -21.91 2.85
CA ARG A 22 6.54 -22.90 3.15
C ARG A 22 7.64 -22.13 3.89
N SER A 23 8.02 -22.61 5.08
CA SER A 23 9.02 -22.04 5.99
C SER A 23 10.06 -21.12 5.33
N GLY A 24 10.08 -19.85 5.73
CA GLY A 24 10.89 -18.79 5.15
C GLY A 24 10.00 -17.63 4.72
N SER A 25 10.47 -16.39 4.85
CA SER A 25 9.79 -15.16 4.42
C SER A 25 9.52 -15.06 2.90
N SER A 26 9.70 -16.14 2.15
CA SER A 26 9.83 -16.22 0.69
C SER A 26 8.50 -16.39 -0.07
N GLY A 27 7.37 -15.98 0.51
CA GLY A 27 6.05 -16.13 -0.12
C GLY A 27 5.11 -14.92 -0.01
N ARG A 28 5.59 -13.77 0.49
CA ARG A 28 4.77 -12.57 0.62
C ARG A 28 5.28 -11.52 -0.35
N LEU A 29 4.42 -11.11 -1.28
CA LEU A 29 4.65 -9.97 -2.15
C LEU A 29 4.11 -8.73 -1.43
N ASN A 30 4.99 -7.79 -1.09
CA ASN A 30 4.55 -6.50 -0.57
C ASN A 30 4.29 -5.58 -1.76
N LEU A 31 3.09 -5.02 -1.80
CA LEU A 31 2.67 -4.10 -2.86
C LEU A 31 2.32 -2.76 -2.25
N ILE A 32 2.67 -1.68 -2.95
CA ILE A 32 2.13 -0.35 -2.73
C ILE A 32 1.44 0.10 -4.01
N GLY A 33 0.32 0.78 -3.90
CA GLY A 33 -0.39 1.27 -5.07
C GLY A 33 -1.42 2.30 -4.72
N CYS A 34 -1.91 2.98 -5.75
CA CYS A 34 -2.99 3.95 -5.64
C CYS A 34 -3.97 3.81 -6.80
N LEU A 35 -5.24 3.99 -6.48
CA LEU A 35 -6.28 4.21 -7.48
C LEU A 35 -6.51 5.72 -7.61
N THR A 36 -6.22 6.27 -8.78
CA THR A 36 -6.48 7.66 -9.12
C THR A 36 -7.80 7.77 -9.86
N VAL A 37 -8.66 8.67 -9.41
CA VAL A 37 -9.93 9.02 -10.07
C VAL A 37 -9.85 10.46 -10.53
N ASP A 38 -9.91 10.67 -11.84
CA ASP A 38 -9.84 11.98 -12.48
C ASP A 38 -10.99 12.15 -13.48
N GLY A 39 -12.10 12.72 -13.00
CA GLY A 39 -13.33 12.82 -13.79
C GLY A 39 -13.82 11.44 -14.21
N ALA A 40 -13.83 11.16 -15.51
CA ALA A 40 -14.20 9.86 -16.07
C ALA A 40 -13.01 8.88 -16.20
N LYS A 41 -11.78 9.33 -15.92
CA LYS A 41 -10.58 8.50 -16.03
C LYS A 41 -10.26 7.86 -14.68
N THR A 42 -9.98 6.56 -14.70
CA THR A 42 -9.46 5.81 -13.56
C THR A 42 -8.13 5.18 -13.93
N HIS A 43 -7.14 5.32 -13.05
CA HIS A 43 -5.82 4.74 -13.23
C HIS A 43 -5.39 4.01 -11.96
N LEU A 44 -4.86 2.80 -12.11
CA LEU A 44 -4.30 2.01 -11.03
C LEU A 44 -2.79 1.91 -11.23
N ASP A 45 -2.01 2.48 -10.31
CA ASP A 45 -0.56 2.28 -10.20
C ASP A 45 -0.29 1.30 -9.06
N VAL A 46 0.52 0.27 -9.32
CA VAL A 46 0.93 -0.73 -8.34
C VAL A 46 2.40 -1.04 -8.54
N ARG A 47 3.16 -1.05 -7.44
CA ARG A 47 4.58 -1.34 -7.41
C ARG A 47 4.89 -2.41 -6.37
N GLU A 48 5.85 -3.25 -6.70
CA GLU A 48 6.43 -4.19 -5.76
C GLU A 48 7.38 -3.47 -4.80
N LEU A 49 7.22 -3.75 -3.51
CA LEU A 49 8.14 -3.32 -2.47
C LEU A 49 9.09 -4.47 -2.13
N ASN A 50 10.38 -4.20 -2.29
CA ASN A 50 11.42 -5.09 -1.79
C ASN A 50 11.53 -4.93 -0.27
N GLY A 51 11.19 -5.96 0.49
CA GLY A 51 11.23 -5.94 1.95
C GLY A 51 10.03 -5.24 2.59
N ASN A 52 10.19 -4.74 3.82
CA ASN A 52 9.11 -4.10 4.57
C ASN A 52 8.79 -2.70 4.02
N CYS A 53 7.52 -2.29 4.12
CA CYS A 53 7.09 -0.93 3.80
C CYS A 53 7.62 0.07 4.85
N THR A 54 8.42 1.04 4.40
CA THR A 54 8.96 2.12 5.25
C THR A 54 8.31 3.46 4.91
N GLY A 55 8.38 4.42 5.85
CA GLY A 55 7.92 5.79 5.60
C GLY A 55 8.62 6.44 4.40
N GLU A 56 9.92 6.19 4.21
CA GLU A 56 10.68 6.69 3.05
C GLU A 56 10.14 6.14 1.73
N GLN A 57 9.82 4.84 1.66
CA GLN A 57 9.23 4.24 0.46
C GLN A 57 7.84 4.81 0.17
N VAL A 58 7.04 5.09 1.20
CA VAL A 58 5.73 5.74 1.05
C VAL A 58 5.89 7.16 0.52
N MET A 59 6.82 7.94 1.07
CA MET A 59 7.11 9.30 0.60
C MET A 59 7.58 9.31 -0.86
N ALA A 60 8.55 8.46 -1.21
CA ALA A 60 9.04 8.32 -2.57
C ALA A 60 7.93 7.90 -3.55
N PHE A 61 7.03 7.00 -3.13
CA PHE A 61 5.87 6.64 -3.93
C PHE A 61 4.95 7.84 -4.16
N LEU A 62 4.57 8.56 -3.10
CA LEU A 62 3.71 9.74 -3.19
C LEU A 62 4.33 10.87 -4.02
N ASP A 63 5.64 11.07 -3.96
CA ASP A 63 6.35 12.03 -4.82
C ASP A 63 6.19 11.67 -6.31
N THR A 64 6.26 10.40 -6.67
CA THR A 64 6.02 9.97 -8.06
C THR A 64 4.57 10.13 -8.48
N VAL A 65 3.61 9.91 -7.57
CA VAL A 65 2.19 10.17 -7.86
C VAL A 65 1.97 11.67 -8.06
N ALA A 66 2.57 12.52 -7.22
CA ALA A 66 2.45 13.97 -7.30
C ALA A 66 2.95 14.54 -8.64
N GLN A 67 3.98 13.93 -9.25
CA GLN A 67 4.47 14.32 -10.58
C GLN A 67 3.43 14.13 -11.70
N THR A 68 2.43 13.27 -11.49
CA THR A 68 1.34 13.03 -12.45
C THR A 68 0.14 13.94 -12.24
N CYS A 69 0.11 14.68 -11.12
CA CYS A 69 -1.00 15.56 -10.76
C CYS A 69 -0.91 16.91 -11.48
N GLU A 70 -2.07 17.52 -11.75
CA GLU A 70 -2.14 18.88 -12.28
C GLU A 70 -1.91 19.91 -11.16
N PRO A 71 -0.84 20.74 -11.21
CA PRO A 71 -0.46 21.61 -10.09
C PRO A 71 -1.52 22.66 -9.72
N GLN A 72 -2.36 23.07 -10.67
CA GLN A 72 -3.40 24.08 -10.46
C GLN A 72 -4.68 23.50 -9.84
N ARG A 73 -4.76 22.17 -9.68
CA ARG A 73 -5.95 21.49 -9.18
C ARG A 73 -5.71 20.87 -7.81
N LEU A 74 -6.68 21.00 -6.92
CA LEU A 74 -6.63 20.35 -5.62
C LEU A 74 -6.57 18.82 -5.82
N THR A 75 -5.52 18.21 -5.25
CA THR A 75 -5.36 16.76 -5.20
C THR A 75 -5.54 16.30 -3.76
N VAL A 76 -6.40 15.30 -3.57
CA VAL A 76 -6.66 14.71 -2.25
C VAL A 76 -6.10 13.30 -2.24
N VAL A 77 -5.24 13.00 -1.27
CA VAL A 77 -4.70 11.66 -1.04
C VAL A 77 -5.42 11.07 0.17
N VAL A 78 -5.98 9.87 0.01
CA VAL A 78 -6.65 9.14 1.07
C VAL A 78 -5.79 7.94 1.44
N LEU A 79 -5.36 7.87 2.69
CA LEU A 79 -4.52 6.82 3.25
C LEU A 79 -5.18 6.28 4.53
N ASP A 80 -4.79 5.08 4.95
CA ASP A 80 -5.19 4.58 6.26
C ASP A 80 -4.41 5.27 7.39
N ASN A 81 -4.68 4.86 8.63
CA ASN A 81 -4.07 5.45 9.84
C ASN A 81 -2.76 4.76 10.28
N ALA A 82 -2.07 4.04 9.39
CA ALA A 82 -0.83 3.37 9.75
C ALA A 82 0.25 4.39 10.19
N PRO A 83 1.17 4.02 11.11
CA PRO A 83 2.14 4.95 11.69
C PRO A 83 3.01 5.67 10.65
N PHE A 84 3.44 4.97 9.60
CA PHE A 84 4.30 5.51 8.55
C PHE A 84 3.60 6.54 7.65
N HIS A 85 2.26 6.60 7.61
CA HIS A 85 1.52 7.66 6.92
C HIS A 85 1.44 8.96 7.73
N LYS A 86 1.74 8.91 9.02
CA LYS A 86 1.68 10.07 9.93
C LYS A 86 3.06 10.69 10.22
N GLY A 87 4.10 10.24 9.53
CA GLY A 87 5.47 10.66 9.81
C GLY A 87 6.00 10.19 11.17
N ALA A 88 5.37 9.17 11.78
CA ALA A 88 5.98 8.52 12.93
C ALA A 88 7.19 7.72 12.44
N ALA A 89 8.38 8.04 12.97
CA ALA A 89 9.53 7.15 12.82
C ALA A 89 9.18 5.80 13.47
N LEU A 90 9.33 4.71 12.71
CA LEU A 90 9.23 3.34 13.23
C LEU A 90 10.51 2.96 13.96
#